data_AF-A0A356NM61-F1
#
_entry.id   AF-A0A356NM61-F1
#
_cell.length_a   1.000
_cell.length_b   1.000
_cell.length_c   1.000
_cell.angle_alpha   90.00
_cell.angle_beta   90.00
_cell.angle_gamma   90.00
#
_symmetry.space_group_name_H-M   'P 1'
#
loop_
_entity.id
_entity.type
_entity.pdbx_description
1 polymer ?
#
loop_
_entity_poly.entity_id
_entity_poly.type
_entity_poly.pdbx_seq_one_letter_code
_entity_poly.pdbx_strand_id
1 'polypeptide(L)'
;MEGIALKQYLNQNKRAYGTAILTASPLWPPMVKKTGVDFVFIDSEHIALDRSQLSWMCRTYSALGIPPLVRIPSPDPYQACQVLDGGAVGLIAPYIESPE
;
A
#
# COMPACT_ATOMS: atom_id res chain seq x y z
N MET A 1 -0.83 8.84 -9.60
CA MET A 1 -1.43 7.71 -10.37
C MET A 1 -2.59 7.18 -9.54
N GLU A 2 -3.74 6.86 -10.13
CA GLU A 2 -4.83 6.19 -9.40
C GLU A 2 -4.57 4.68 -9.29
N GLY A 3 -5.26 3.97 -8.39
CA GLY A 3 -5.04 2.53 -8.16
C GLY A 3 -5.23 1.65 -9.42
N ILE A 4 -6.28 1.91 -10.19
CA ILE A 4 -6.55 1.21 -11.47
C ILE A 4 -5.43 1.48 -12.48
N ALA A 5 -4.90 2.71 -12.48
CA ALA A 5 -3.81 3.08 -13.38
C ALA A 5 -2.50 2.35 -13.02
N LEU A 6 -2.22 2.06 -11.74
CA LEU A 6 -1.04 1.28 -11.35
C LEU A 6 -1.10 -0.15 -11.89
N LYS A 7 -2.24 -0.84 -11.74
CA LYS A 7 -2.43 -2.19 -12.30
C LYS A 7 -2.24 -2.20 -13.82
N GLN A 8 -2.84 -1.24 -14.52
CA GLN A 8 -2.69 -1.11 -15.98
C GLN A 8 -1.24 -0.82 -16.39
N TYR A 9 -0.55 0.04 -15.64
CA TYR A 9 0.84 0.39 -15.86
C TYR A 9 1.77 -0.83 -15.73
N LEU A 10 1.56 -1.64 -14.69
CA LEU A 10 2.29 -2.89 -14.49
C LEU A 10 1.98 -3.93 -15.60
N ASN A 11 0.72 -4.08 -16.00
CA ASN A 11 0.31 -4.97 -17.09
C ASN A 11 0.91 -4.58 -18.46
N GLN A 12 1.31 -3.32 -18.63
CA GLN A 12 2.03 -2.83 -19.81
C GLN A 12 3.55 -3.07 -19.73
N ASN A 13 4.02 -3.87 -18.77
CA ASN A 13 5.45 -4.12 -18.49
C ASN A 13 6.26 -2.84 -18.20
N LYS A 14 5.59 -1.80 -17.69
CA LYS A 14 6.29 -0.57 -17.30
C LYS A 14 6.85 -0.72 -15.89
N ARG A 15 8.03 -0.13 -15.66
CA ARG A 15 8.68 -0.15 -14.35
C ARG A 15 8.09 0.92 -13.44
N ALA A 16 7.59 0.51 -12.28
CA ALA A 16 7.12 1.38 -11.21
C ALA A 16 8.12 1.41 -10.06
N TYR A 17 8.35 2.58 -9.49
CA TYR A 17 9.23 2.80 -8.35
C TYR A 17 8.40 3.11 -7.11
N GLY A 18 8.51 2.28 -6.08
CA GLY A 18 7.79 2.46 -4.82
C GLY A 18 8.73 2.54 -3.62
N THR A 19 8.17 2.98 -2.49
CA THR A 19 8.87 2.98 -1.19
C THR A 19 8.01 2.35 -0.10
N ALA A 20 8.68 1.75 0.88
CA ALA A 20 8.05 1.23 2.09
C ALA A 20 7.69 2.38 3.04
N ILE A 21 6.53 2.29 3.70
CA ILE A 21 6.13 3.16 4.80
C ILE A 21 6.12 2.33 6.08
N LEU A 22 7.12 2.58 6.93
CA LEU A 22 7.37 1.86 8.18
C LEU A 22 7.04 2.70 9.43
N THR A 23 6.20 3.72 9.29
CA THR A 23 5.78 4.59 10.38
C THR A 23 4.44 5.25 10.08
N ALA A 24 3.62 5.43 11.12
CA ALA A 24 2.35 6.17 11.06
C ALA A 24 2.52 7.69 11.21
N SER A 25 3.76 8.19 11.26
CA SER A 25 4.00 9.62 11.47
C SER A 25 3.46 10.47 10.30
N PRO A 26 2.64 11.50 10.59
CA PRO A 26 2.03 12.34 9.56
C PRO A 26 3.03 13.30 8.89
N LEU A 27 4.30 13.30 9.31
CA LEU A 27 5.37 14.10 8.71
C LEU A 27 5.82 13.57 7.34
N TRP A 28 5.66 12.26 7.10
CA TRP A 28 6.21 11.60 5.92
C TRP A 28 5.40 11.79 4.63
N PRO A 29 4.06 11.77 4.61
CA PRO A 29 3.32 11.85 3.35
C PRO A 29 3.70 13.04 2.45
N PRO A 30 3.87 14.28 2.96
CA PRO A 30 4.34 15.39 2.14
C PRO A 30 5.77 15.21 1.62
N MET A 31 6.66 14.55 2.38
CA MET A 31 8.04 14.29 1.96
C MET A 31 8.09 13.19 0.90
N VAL A 32 7.34 12.10 1.10
CA VAL A 32 7.20 11.01 0.13
C VAL A 32 6.60 11.53 -1.17
N LYS A 33 5.64 12.46 -1.13
CA LYS A 33 5.12 13.07 -2.37
C LYS A 33 6.20 13.77 -3.20
N LYS A 34 7.19 14.39 -2.56
CA LYS A 34 8.29 15.09 -3.24
C LYS A 34 9.29 14.14 -3.91
N THR A 35 9.32 12.86 -3.54
CA THR A 35 10.26 11.91 -4.15
C THR A 35 9.82 11.47 -5.55
N GLY A 36 8.54 11.65 -5.90
CA GLY A 36 7.99 11.27 -7.20
C GLY A 36 7.76 9.77 -7.37
N VAL A 37 7.67 9.01 -6.26
CA VAL A 37 7.35 7.58 -6.31
C VAL A 37 6.00 7.31 -6.97
N ASP A 38 5.91 6.19 -7.68
CA ASP A 38 4.71 5.75 -8.39
C ASP A 38 3.67 5.14 -7.43
N PHE A 39 4.11 4.58 -6.32
CA PHE A 39 3.27 3.99 -5.27
C PHE A 39 3.99 3.94 -3.92
N VAL A 40 3.24 3.67 -2.86
CA VAL A 40 3.80 3.27 -1.55
C VAL A 40 3.27 1.91 -1.18
N PHE A 41 4.03 1.15 -0.38
CA PHE A 41 3.43 0.05 0.37
C PHE A 41 3.55 0.32 1.87
N ILE A 42 2.43 0.18 2.56
CA ILE A 42 2.32 0.34 4.01
C ILE A 42 2.52 -1.04 4.62
N ASP A 43 3.50 -1.13 5.51
CA ASP A 43 3.87 -2.40 6.12
C ASP A 43 3.09 -2.62 7.41
N SER A 44 2.02 -3.43 7.36
CA SER A 44 1.29 -3.82 8.58
C SER A 44 1.82 -5.10 9.23
N GLU A 45 2.82 -5.76 8.63
CA GLU A 45 3.42 -6.99 9.17
C GLU A 45 4.43 -6.69 10.29
N HIS A 46 5.25 -5.66 10.14
CA HIS A 46 6.37 -5.41 11.06
C HIS A 46 6.27 -4.12 11.89
N ILE A 47 5.19 -3.35 11.73
CA ILE A 47 5.00 -2.14 12.55
C ILE A 47 3.61 -2.17 13.21
N ALA A 48 3.50 -1.54 14.38
CA ALA A 48 2.25 -1.47 15.11
C ALA A 48 1.30 -0.48 14.43
N LEU A 49 0.35 -1.00 13.65
CA LEU A 49 -0.77 -0.24 13.08
C LEU A 49 -2.09 -0.87 13.52
N ASP A 50 -3.01 -0.04 13.99
CA ASP A 50 -4.42 -0.44 14.05
C ASP A 50 -5.13 -0.21 12.70
N ARG A 51 -6.34 -0.78 12.57
CA ARG A 51 -7.14 -0.69 11.34
C ARG A 51 -7.52 0.75 10.96
N SER A 52 -7.75 1.60 11.95
CA SER A 52 -8.11 3.00 11.71
C SER A 52 -6.91 3.79 11.19
N GLN A 53 -5.73 3.61 11.80
CA GLN A 53 -4.47 4.21 11.35
C GLN A 53 -4.15 3.79 9.92
N LEU A 54 -4.23 2.49 9.62
CA LEU A 54 -4.00 1.97 8.28
C LEU A 54 -4.96 2.61 7.26
N SER A 55 -6.26 2.68 7.57
CA SER A 55 -7.25 3.30 6.68
C SER A 55 -6.95 4.79 6.45
N TRP A 56 -6.58 5.52 7.51
CA TRP A 56 -6.17 6.92 7.41
C TRP A 56 -4.94 7.09 6.52
N MET A 57 -3.94 6.24 6.67
CA MET A 57 -2.74 6.27 5.84
C MET A 57 -3.07 6.01 4.37
N CYS A 58 -3.88 4.99 4.07
CA CYS A 58 -4.34 4.70 2.71
C CYS A 58 -5.05 5.90 2.08
N ARG A 59 -6.01 6.50 2.80
CA ARG A 59 -6.74 7.69 2.32
C ARG A 59 -5.81 8.88 2.12
N THR A 60 -4.83 9.07 3.00
CA THR A 60 -3.85 10.17 2.93
C THR A 60 -2.99 10.06 1.67
N TYR A 61 -2.39 8.89 1.41
CA TYR A 61 -1.58 8.70 0.20
C TYR A 61 -2.42 8.78 -1.07
N SER A 62 -3.63 8.21 -1.06
CA SER A 62 -4.58 8.31 -2.17
C SER A 62 -4.93 9.77 -2.47
N ALA A 63 -5.20 10.60 -1.45
CA ALA A 63 -5.47 12.03 -1.61
C ALA A 63 -4.27 12.81 -2.15
N LEU A 64 -3.05 12.33 -1.91
CA LEU A 64 -1.81 12.85 -2.52
C LEU A 64 -1.57 12.31 -3.94
N GLY A 65 -2.49 11.50 -4.48
CA GLY A 65 -2.38 10.86 -5.79
C GLY A 65 -1.28 9.80 -5.86
N ILE A 66 -0.94 9.18 -4.73
CA ILE A 66 0.02 8.09 -4.61
C ILE A 66 -0.76 6.82 -4.20
N PRO A 67 -0.83 5.79 -5.06
CA PRO A 67 -1.54 4.56 -4.74
C PRO A 67 -0.94 3.86 -3.50
N PRO A 68 -1.73 3.58 -2.45
CA PRO A 68 -1.29 2.81 -1.28
C PRO A 68 -1.54 1.31 -1.46
N LEU A 69 -0.48 0.53 -1.49
CA LEU A 69 -0.54 -0.92 -1.30
C LEU A 69 -0.37 -1.23 0.20
N VAL A 70 -0.91 -2.35 0.66
CA VAL A 70 -0.73 -2.79 2.05
C VAL A 70 -0.10 -4.18 2.08
N ARG A 71 1.01 -4.33 2.80
CA ARG A 71 1.51 -5.66 3.15
C ARG A 71 0.74 -6.16 4.36
N ILE A 72 -0.02 -7.24 4.16
CA ILE A 72 -0.77 -7.91 5.23
C ILE A 72 0.15 -8.83 6.06
N PRO A 73 -0.13 -9.09 7.35
CA PRO A 73 0.70 -9.93 8.21
C PRO A 73 0.83 -11.40 7.76
N SER A 74 -0.17 -11.93 7.08
CA SER A 74 -0.22 -13.31 6.59
C SER A 74 -1.09 -13.40 5.33
N PRO A 75 -0.93 -14.42 4.48
CA PRO A 75 -1.79 -14.66 3.32
C PRO A 75 -3.21 -15.12 3.74
N ASP A 76 -3.95 -14.23 4.40
CA ASP A 76 -5.28 -14.46 4.94
C ASP A 76 -6.35 -13.67 4.15
N PRO A 77 -7.33 -14.36 3.52
CA PRO A 77 -8.41 -13.71 2.80
C PRO A 77 -9.21 -12.69 3.62
N TYR A 78 -9.39 -12.91 4.93
CA TYR A 78 -10.15 -11.97 5.77
C TYR A 78 -9.38 -10.65 5.95
N GLN A 79 -8.09 -10.74 6.25
CA GLN A 79 -7.22 -9.56 6.32
C GLN A 79 -7.11 -8.86 4.96
N ALA A 80 -7.02 -9.62 3.86
CA ALA A 80 -7.03 -9.08 2.51
C ALA A 80 -8.28 -8.22 2.23
N CYS A 81 -9.48 -8.74 2.52
CA CYS A 81 -10.72 -7.97 2.40
C CYS A 81 -10.71 -6.73 3.31
N GLN A 82 -10.29 -6.88 4.56
CA GLN A 82 -10.26 -5.77 5.53
C GLN A 82 -9.38 -4.60 5.08
N VAL A 83 -8.21 -4.86 4.49
CA VAL A 83 -7.32 -3.77 4.04
C VAL A 83 -7.83 -3.11 2.76
N LEU A 84 -8.47 -3.88 1.87
CA LEU A 84 -9.13 -3.36 0.68
C LEU A 84 -10.30 -2.44 1.05
N ASP A 85 -11.18 -2.88 1.97
CA ASP A 85 -12.25 -2.04 2.54
C ASP A 85 -11.69 -0.81 3.27
N GLY A 86 -10.49 -0.95 3.85
CA GLY A 86 -9.73 0.12 4.49
C GLY A 86 -9.22 1.20 3.52
N GLY A 87 -9.29 0.98 2.21
CA GLY A 87 -8.89 1.92 1.17
C GLY A 87 -7.53 1.62 0.53
N ALA A 88 -6.95 0.44 0.77
CA ALA A 88 -5.81 -0.03 -0.01
C ALA A 88 -6.23 -0.22 -1.47
N VAL A 89 -5.37 0.18 -2.42
CA VAL A 89 -5.64 -0.08 -3.86
C VAL A 89 -5.22 -1.48 -4.29
N GLY A 90 -4.45 -2.15 -3.44
CA GLY A 90 -3.91 -3.49 -3.63
C GLY A 90 -3.18 -3.94 -2.36
N LEU A 91 -2.77 -5.20 -2.33
CA LEU A 91 -2.07 -5.78 -1.20
C LEU A 91 -0.83 -6.54 -1.63
N ILE A 92 0.07 -6.75 -0.67
CA ILE A 92 1.25 -7.60 -0.78
C ILE A 92 1.06 -8.73 0.24
N ALA A 93 0.94 -9.95 -0.24
CA ALA A 93 0.88 -11.14 0.62
C ALA A 93 2.31 -11.61 0.91
N PRO A 94 2.71 -11.80 2.19
CA PRO A 94 4.03 -12.27 2.53
C PRO A 94 4.10 -13.81 2.43
N TYR A 95 5.31 -14.34 2.32
CA TYR A 95 5.62 -15.78 2.38
C TYR A 95 4.76 -16.68 1.47
N ILE A 96 4.53 -16.27 0.22
CA ILE A 96 3.93 -17.16 -0.78
C ILE A 96 4.99 -18.14 -1.27
N GLU A 97 5.00 -19.33 -0.67
CA GLU A 97 5.99 -20.39 -0.94
C GLU A 97 5.47 -21.46 -1.90
N SER A 98 4.15 -21.50 -2.13
CA SER A 98 3.47 -22.43 -3.00
C SER A 98 2.47 -21.72 -3.93
N PRO A 99 2.09 -22.34 -5.06
CA PRO A 99 1.08 -21.79 -5.98
C PRO A 99 -0.36 -21.82 -5.45
N GLU A 100 -0.67 -22.76 -4.54
CA GLU A 100 -1.98 -22.85 -3.84
C GLU A 100 -2.23 -21.64 -2.93
#